data_AF-A0A2V8YCN6-F1
#
_entry.id   AF-A0A2V8YCN6-F1
#
_cell.length_a   1.000
_cell.length_b   1.000
_cell.length_c   1.000
_cell.angle_alpha   90.00
_cell.angle_beta   90.00
_cell.angle_gamma   90.00
#
_symmetry.space_group_name_H-M   'P 1'
#
loop_
_entity.id
_entity.type
_entity.pdbx_description
1 polymer ?
#
loop_
_entity_poly.entity_id
_entity_poly.type
_entity_poly.pdbx_seq_one_letter_code
_entity_poly.pdbx_strand_id
1 'polypeptide(L)'
;GPGFLRGRLEYAIDVVPTFVVIQKQNTAYGVGVNPFAFKWAFDTHGRVVPYFEIGGGTLFTNSQVPAGTSRINFTTSGALGLHFLRSKHNLSTEIRYMHISNAGLATPNPGINTVQLRLGFGRFSQKE
;
A
#
# COMPACT_ATOMS: atom_id res chain seq x y z
N GLY A 1 -13.64 5.00 20.47
CA GLY A 1 -14.86 5.32 19.68
C GLY A 1 -16.04 4.51 20.19
N PRO A 2 -17.26 4.75 19.69
CA PRO A 2 -18.44 3.93 19.97
C PRO A 2 -18.16 2.46 19.59
N GLY A 3 -18.87 1.52 20.24
CA GLY A 3 -18.48 0.10 20.31
C GLY A 3 -18.06 -0.59 18.99
N PHE A 4 -18.75 -0.31 17.88
CA PHE A 4 -18.45 -0.92 16.57
C PHE A 4 -17.32 -0.24 15.78
N LEU A 5 -16.93 0.98 16.16
CA LEU A 5 -15.77 1.72 15.60
C LEU A 5 -14.57 1.67 16.54
N ARG A 6 -14.56 0.76 17.51
CA ARG A 6 -13.43 0.62 18.42
C ARG A 6 -12.25 -0.03 17.68
N GLY A 7 -11.06 0.52 17.88
CA GLY A 7 -9.87 0.06 17.17
C GLY A 7 -8.64 0.88 17.53
N ARG A 8 -7.54 0.55 16.86
CA ARG A 8 -6.23 1.18 16.99
C ARG A 8 -5.81 1.81 15.67
N LEU A 9 -5.35 3.07 15.75
CA LEU A 9 -4.64 3.71 14.65
C LEU A 9 -3.19 3.25 14.66
N GLU A 10 -2.70 2.76 13.52
CA GLU A 10 -1.31 2.42 13.28
C GLU A 10 -0.76 3.28 12.15
N TYR A 11 0.47 3.73 12.32
CA TYR A 11 1.22 4.44 11.30
C TYR A 11 2.36 3.54 10.82
N ALA A 12 2.55 3.49 9.50
CA ALA A 12 3.59 2.71 8.85
C ALA A 12 4.26 3.49 7.72
N ILE A 13 5.49 3.06 7.42
CA ILE A 13 6.25 3.46 6.24
C ILE A 13 6.50 2.20 5.43
N ASP A 14 6.03 2.19 4.19
CA ASP A 14 6.28 1.07 3.28
C ASP A 14 7.48 1.39 2.38
N VAL A 15 8.43 0.47 2.32
CA VAL A 15 9.52 0.48 1.32
C VAL A 15 9.26 -0.63 0.32
N VAL A 16 9.18 -0.27 -0.95
CA VAL A 16 8.95 -1.19 -2.07
C VAL A 16 10.25 -1.33 -2.85
N PRO A 17 11.07 -2.36 -2.58
CA PRO A 17 12.38 -2.52 -3.21
C PRO A 17 12.29 -2.94 -4.68
N THR A 18 11.15 -3.50 -5.10
CA THR A 18 10.92 -3.93 -6.47
C THR A 18 9.47 -3.66 -6.85
N PHE A 19 9.28 -2.88 -7.90
CA PHE A 19 7.99 -2.60 -8.54
C PHE A 19 8.10 -2.91 -10.03
N VAL A 20 7.26 -3.80 -10.55
CA VAL A 20 7.30 -4.21 -11.96
C VAL A 20 5.99 -3.83 -12.63
N VAL A 21 6.07 -3.13 -13.76
CA VAL A 21 4.91 -2.71 -14.56
C VAL A 21 5.06 -3.24 -15.97
N ILE A 22 4.17 -4.13 -16.37
CA ILE A 22 4.10 -4.62 -17.75
C ILE A 22 3.14 -3.73 -18.50
N GLN A 23 3.66 -2.93 -19.44
CA GLN A 23 2.89 -2.05 -20.30
C GLN A 23 2.95 -2.56 -21.74
N LYS A 24 2.04 -2.10 -22.60
CA LYS A 24 1.99 -2.53 -24.01
C LYS A 24 3.31 -2.28 -24.75
N GLN A 25 4.01 -1.20 -24.41
CA GLN A 25 5.26 -0.79 -25.08
C GLN A 25 6.52 -1.39 -24.43
N ASN A 26 6.55 -1.56 -23.11
CA ASN A 26 7.72 -2.05 -22.37
C ASN A 26 7.37 -2.57 -20.97
N THR A 27 8.34 -3.25 -20.35
CA THR A 27 8.32 -3.57 -18.91
C THR A 27 9.14 -2.52 -18.16
N ALA A 28 8.50 -1.80 -17.23
CA ALA A 28 9.16 -0.86 -16.34
C ALA A 28 9.50 -1.54 -15.00
N TYR A 29 10.66 -1.20 -14.46
CA TYR A 29 11.12 -1.61 -13.14
C TYR A 29 11.30 -0.36 -12.28
N GLY A 30 11.00 -0.46 -11.00
CA GLY A 30 11.07 0.67 -10.10
C GLY A 30 11.19 0.29 -8.64
N VAL A 31 11.31 1.35 -7.83
CA VAL A 31 11.33 1.33 -6.37
C VAL A 31 10.31 2.34 -5.87
N GLY A 32 9.74 2.10 -4.71
CA GLY A 32 8.75 2.99 -4.11
C GLY A 32 8.97 3.20 -2.62
N VAL A 33 8.54 4.35 -2.14
CA VAL A 33 8.46 4.66 -0.70
C VAL A 33 7.10 5.27 -0.44
N ASN A 34 6.33 4.68 0.47
CA ASN A 34 5.05 5.23 0.94
C ASN A 34 5.22 5.68 2.40
N PRO A 35 5.53 6.97 2.64
CA PRO A 35 5.70 7.50 3.98
C PRO A 35 4.37 7.71 4.70
N PHE A 36 3.24 7.63 3.99
CA PHE A 36 1.92 7.78 4.59
C PHE A 36 1.20 6.45 4.43
N ALA A 37 1.21 5.61 5.46
CA ALA A 37 0.31 4.47 5.56
C ALA A 37 -0.36 4.51 6.92
N PHE A 38 -1.65 4.83 6.94
CA PHE A 38 -2.46 4.88 8.15
C PHE A 38 -3.45 3.72 8.12
N LYS A 39 -3.34 2.84 9.12
CA LYS A 39 -4.21 1.69 9.28
C LYS A 39 -5.12 1.89 10.47
N TRP A 40 -6.39 1.62 10.28
CA TRP A 40 -7.33 1.49 11.39
C TRP A 40 -7.64 0.01 11.58
N ALA A 41 -7.04 -0.59 12.61
CA ALA A 41 -7.27 -1.98 12.99
C ALA A 41 -8.42 -2.06 13.99
N PHE A 42 -9.46 -2.83 13.67
CA PHE A 42 -10.65 -2.95 14.52
C PHE A 42 -10.37 -3.84 15.73
N ASP A 43 -10.90 -3.48 16.90
CA ASP A 43 -10.82 -4.33 18.09
C ASP A 43 -11.70 -5.57 17.87
N THR A 44 -11.09 -6.76 17.91
CA THR A 44 -11.82 -8.04 17.85
C THR A 44 -11.45 -8.91 19.04
N HIS A 45 -12.37 -9.78 19.46
CA HIS A 45 -12.15 -10.75 20.53
C HIS A 45 -11.36 -11.99 20.06
N GLY A 46 -10.85 -11.99 18.83
CA GLY A 46 -10.29 -13.15 18.17
C GLY A 46 -8.90 -12.91 17.58
N ARG A 47 -8.43 -13.90 16.82
CA ARG A 47 -7.14 -13.83 16.11
C ARG A 47 -7.22 -13.16 14.75
N VAL A 48 -8.43 -12.85 14.28
CA VAL A 48 -8.67 -12.18 13.01
C VAL A 48 -9.01 -10.72 13.30
N VAL A 49 -8.18 -9.81 12.81
CA VAL A 49 -8.32 -8.37 13.03
C VAL A 49 -8.48 -7.71 11.66
N PRO A 50 -9.72 -7.32 11.29
CA PRO A 50 -9.94 -6.52 10.10
C PRO A 50 -9.28 -5.14 10.24
N TYR A 51 -8.86 -4.58 9.12
CA TYR A 51 -8.39 -3.20 9.06
C TYR A 51 -8.75 -2.57 7.72
N PHE A 52 -8.84 -1.24 7.74
CA PHE A 52 -8.74 -0.45 6.50
C PHE A 52 -7.45 0.36 6.54
N GLU A 53 -6.88 0.62 5.37
CA GLU A 53 -5.69 1.45 5.21
C GLU A 53 -5.95 2.54 4.19
N ILE A 54 -5.43 3.73 4.46
CA ILE A 54 -5.21 4.75 3.45
C ILE A 54 -3.72 5.05 3.40
N GLY A 55 -3.20 5.29 2.20
CA GLY A 55 -1.80 5.65 2.09
C GLY A 55 -1.39 6.28 0.77
N GLY A 56 -0.16 6.76 0.74
CA GLY A 56 0.43 7.35 -0.44
C GLY A 56 1.93 7.55 -0.33
N GLY A 57 2.55 7.77 -1.48
CA GLY A 57 3.98 7.78 -1.63
C GLY A 57 4.48 8.19 -3.00
N THR A 58 5.71 7.77 -3.28
CA THR A 58 6.41 8.08 -4.51
C THR A 58 6.98 6.81 -5.11
N LEU A 59 6.82 6.69 -6.42
CA LEU A 59 7.29 5.61 -7.26
C LEU A 59 8.33 6.16 -8.25
N PHE A 60 9.50 5.53 -8.27
CA PHE A 60 10.60 5.83 -9.17
C PHE A 60 10.79 4.65 -10.11
N THR A 61 10.72 4.88 -11.42
CA THR A 61 10.80 3.83 -12.44
C THR A 61 11.87 4.15 -13.48
N ASN A 62 12.48 3.11 -14.05
CA ASN A 62 13.46 3.24 -15.14
C ASN A 62 12.83 3.68 -16.47
N SER A 63 11.53 3.45 -16.62
CA SER A 63 10.71 3.81 -17.79
C SER A 63 9.49 4.62 -17.33
N GLN A 64 8.90 5.42 -18.23
CA GLN A 64 7.71 6.19 -17.90
C GLN A 64 6.53 5.28 -17.57
N VAL A 65 5.85 5.56 -16.46
CA VAL A 65 4.66 4.82 -16.01
C VAL A 65 3.55 5.81 -15.61
N PRO A 66 2.38 5.78 -16.25
CA PRO A 66 2.10 5.12 -17.53
C PRO A 66 3.03 5.60 -18.66
N ALA A 67 3.08 4.87 -19.77
CA ALA A 67 3.82 5.28 -20.96
C ALA A 67 3.39 6.70 -21.39
N GLY A 68 4.37 7.60 -21.57
CA GLY A 68 4.12 9.01 -21.89
C GLY A 68 3.96 9.94 -20.69
N THR A 69 4.00 9.46 -19.44
CA THR A 69 3.79 10.28 -18.23
C THR A 69 5.11 10.77 -17.61
N SER A 70 5.71 9.98 -16.72
CA SER A 70 6.91 10.36 -15.95
C SER A 70 7.58 9.10 -15.40
N ARG A 71 8.88 9.22 -15.09
CA ARG A 71 9.65 8.22 -14.34
C ARG A 71 9.52 8.39 -12.82
N ILE A 72 8.97 9.53 -12.38
CA ILE A 72 8.70 9.85 -10.98
C ILE A 72 7.21 10.15 -10.87
N ASN A 73 6.49 9.33 -10.10
CA ASN A 73 5.04 9.44 -9.93
C ASN A 73 4.67 9.32 -8.45
N PHE A 74 3.51 9.87 -8.10
CA PHE A 74 2.90 9.66 -6.81
C PHE A 74 2.00 8.43 -6.82
N THR A 75 1.97 7.73 -5.69
CA THR A 75 1.05 6.63 -5.41
C THR A 75 0.03 7.12 -4.39
N THR A 76 -1.25 6.86 -4.64
CA THR A 76 -2.32 7.03 -3.65
C THR A 76 -3.11 5.75 -3.58
N SER A 77 -3.44 5.28 -2.38
CA SER A 77 -4.08 3.99 -2.21
C SER A 77 -5.06 3.94 -1.05
N GLY A 78 -6.03 3.06 -1.19
CA GLY A 78 -6.94 2.62 -0.14
C GLY A 78 -7.01 1.10 -0.14
N ALA A 79 -7.04 0.49 1.04
CA ALA A 79 -7.01 -0.96 1.16
C ALA A 79 -7.93 -1.47 2.27
N LEU A 80 -8.39 -2.70 2.09
CA LEU A 80 -9.08 -3.49 3.11
C LEU A 80 -8.28 -4.77 3.33
N GLY A 81 -8.03 -5.09 4.59
CA GLY A 81 -7.22 -6.25 4.92
C GLY A 81 -7.63 -6.94 6.21
N LEU A 82 -7.03 -8.11 6.40
CA LEU A 82 -7.18 -8.95 7.58
C LEU A 82 -5.80 -9.27 8.11
N HIS A 83 -5.62 -9.09 9.41
CA HIS A 83 -4.52 -9.64 10.18
C HIS A 83 -4.93 -10.96 10.82
N PHE A 84 -4.07 -11.96 10.72
CA PHE A 84 -4.20 -13.27 11.35
C PHE A 84 -3.10 -13.40 12.41
N LEU A 85 -3.46 -13.07 13.64
CA LEU A 85 -2.58 -13.01 14.78
C LEU A 85 -2.28 -14.41 15.33
N ARG A 86 -1.00 -14.70 15.53
CA ARG A 86 -0.46 -15.83 16.29
C ARG A 86 0.49 -15.28 17.33
N SER A 87 0.69 -15.99 18.45
CA SER A 87 1.51 -15.56 19.61
C SER A 87 2.52 -14.42 19.37
N LYS A 88 3.55 -14.63 18.53
CA LYS A 88 4.54 -13.60 18.15
C LYS A 88 4.50 -13.20 16.68
N HIS A 89 3.59 -13.74 15.87
CA HIS A 89 3.60 -13.59 14.42
C HIS A 89 2.25 -13.06 13.90
N ASN A 90 2.30 -12.38 12.77
CA ASN A 90 1.14 -11.86 12.07
C ASN A 90 1.23 -12.29 10.61
N LEU A 91 0.16 -12.84 10.06
CA LEU A 91 -0.02 -12.96 8.61
C LEU A 91 -1.06 -11.94 8.18
N SER A 92 -0.87 -11.30 7.04
CA SER A 92 -1.83 -10.33 6.52
C SER A 92 -2.23 -10.64 5.08
N THR A 93 -3.50 -10.43 4.78
CA THR A 93 -4.05 -10.47 3.43
C THR A 93 -4.80 -9.18 3.17
N GLU A 94 -4.62 -8.59 2.00
CA GLU A 94 -5.18 -7.28 1.68
C GLU A 94 -5.54 -7.15 0.20
N ILE A 95 -6.66 -6.48 -0.06
CA ILE A 95 -7.03 -5.97 -1.38
C ILE A 95 -6.80 -4.46 -1.34
N ARG A 96 -6.00 -3.96 -2.28
CA ARG A 96 -5.64 -2.55 -2.37
C ARG A 96 -6.00 -1.98 -3.73
N TYR A 97 -6.70 -0.85 -3.71
CA TYR A 97 -6.82 0.02 -4.87
C TYR A 97 -5.69 1.05 -4.82
N MET A 98 -4.94 1.20 -5.91
CA MET A 98 -3.84 2.16 -6.00
C MET A 98 -3.91 2.94 -7.31
N HIS A 99 -3.89 4.26 -7.17
CA HIS A 99 -3.76 5.22 -8.25
C HIS A 99 -2.29 5.67 -8.37
N ILE A 100 -1.78 5.75 -9.60
CA ILE A 100 -0.45 6.27 -9.92
C ILE A 100 -0.61 7.44 -10.88
N SER A 101 -0.04 8.59 -10.54
CA SER A 101 0.01 9.76 -11.42
C SER A 101 1.16 10.70 -11.08
N ASN A 102 1.53 11.61 -11.99
CA ASN A 102 2.55 12.61 -11.73
C ASN A 102 1.97 13.93 -11.15
N ALA A 103 0.73 13.91 -10.64
CA ALA A 103 -0.02 15.09 -10.18
C ALA A 103 -0.18 16.23 -11.22
N GLY A 104 -0.05 15.93 -12.52
CA GLY A 104 -0.13 16.92 -13.60
C GLY A 104 1.19 17.66 -13.87
N LEU A 105 2.30 17.21 -13.30
CA LEU A 105 3.62 17.83 -13.48
C LEU A 105 4.23 17.62 -14.89
N ALA A 106 3.69 16.68 -15.67
CA ALA A 106 4.01 16.52 -17.09
C ALA A 106 2.77 16.15 -17.90
N THR A 107 2.72 16.58 -19.16
CA THR A 107 1.63 16.30 -20.10
C THR A 107 2.13 15.33 -21.19
N PRO A 108 1.41 14.23 -21.47
CA PRO A 108 0.14 13.81 -20.87
C PRO A 108 0.28 13.19 -19.47
N ASN A 109 -0.77 13.28 -18.65
CA ASN A 109 -0.91 12.55 -17.38
C ASN A 109 -2.22 11.76 -17.38
N PRO A 110 -2.30 10.61 -18.09
CA PRO A 110 -3.48 9.78 -18.09
C PRO A 110 -3.82 9.22 -16.69
N GLY A 111 -2.81 9.08 -15.81
CA GLY A 111 -2.93 8.31 -14.58
C GLY A 111 -3.24 6.83 -14.84
N ILE A 112 -3.03 5.98 -13.84
CA ILE A 112 -3.49 4.59 -13.89
C ILE A 112 -4.02 4.15 -12.55
N ASN A 113 -5.08 3.35 -12.58
CA ASN A 113 -5.67 2.72 -11.41
C ASN A 113 -5.39 1.23 -11.47
N THR A 114 -4.99 0.67 -10.34
CA THR A 114 -4.63 -0.75 -10.19
C THR A 114 -5.34 -1.34 -8.99
N VAL A 115 -5.69 -2.62 -9.09
CA VAL A 115 -6.12 -3.43 -7.95
C VAL A 115 -4.99 -4.41 -7.66
N GLN A 116 -4.62 -4.51 -6.39
CA GLN A 116 -3.52 -5.34 -5.91
C GLN A 116 -4.04 -6.32 -4.86
N LEU A 117 -3.49 -7.52 -4.90
CA LEU A 117 -3.56 -8.48 -3.80
C LEU A 117 -2.21 -8.46 -3.08
N ARG A 118 -2.23 -8.25 -1.76
CA ARG A 118 -1.02 -8.21 -0.94
C ARG A 118 -1.09 -9.29 0.13
N LEU A 119 0.01 -10.03 0.26
CA LEU A 119 0.27 -10.98 1.33
C LEU A 119 1.44 -10.46 2.16
N GLY A 120 1.34 -10.56 3.48
CA GLY A 120 2.37 -10.07 4.39
C GLY A 120 2.60 -11.02 5.55
N PHE A 121 3.80 -10.93 6.11
CA PHE A 121 4.20 -11.59 7.35
C PHE A 121 4.89 -10.57 8.25
N GLY A 122 4.61 -10.64 9.55
CA GLY A 122 5.19 -9.76 10.55
C GLY A 122 5.45 -10.50 11.85
N ARG A 123 6.31 -9.92 12.68
CA ARG A 123 6.63 -10.43 14.01
C ARG A 123 6.49 -9.30 15.03
N PHE A 124 5.85 -9.58 16.15
CA PHE A 124 5.81 -8.67 17.28
C PHE A 124 7.07 -8.87 18.12
N SER A 125 7.82 -7.80 18.34
CA SER A 125 8.87 -7.75 19.35
C SER A 125 8.31 -6.96 20.53
N GLN A 126 8.06 -7.62 21.65
CA GLN A 126 7.95 -6.88 22.91
C GLN A 126 9.35 -6.36 23.24
N LYS A 127 9.46 -5.07 23.56
CA LYS A 127 10.57 -4.61 24.41
C LYS A 127 10.12 -4.93 25.83
N GLU A 128 10.90 -5.74 26.53
CA GLU A 128 10.86 -5.82 28.00
C GLU A 128 11.20 -4.46 28.61
#